data_AF-A0AA47A479-F1
#
_entry.id   AF-A0AA47A479-F1
#
_cell.length_a   1.000
_cell.length_b   1.000
_cell.length_c   1.000
_cell.angle_alpha   90.00
_cell.angle_beta   90.00
_cell.angle_gamma   90.00
#
_symmetry.space_group_name_H-M   'P 1'
#
loop_
_entity.id
_entity.type
_entity.pdbx_description
1 polymer ?
#
loop_
_entity_poly.entity_id
_entity_poly.type
_entity_poly.pdbx_seq_one_letter_code
_entity_poly.pdbx_strand_id
1 'polypeptide(L)'
;MSGPERARRAVLIVAAAISALAVILFLGALRNDLTIRSDTGTAVAEVLSAGSLRSAVSFVTPDGVTHNPELGVLYPTGLTTGQRIAVEYARSDPDLVRVTGRDARVALIPTGSVIVVTWLIATPVSIWLRRKGGAAAAATSEEKDRQLQV
;
A
#
# COMPACT_ATOMS: atom_id res chain seq x y z
N MET A 1 -6.72 -19.77 -28.03
CA MET A 1 -5.87 -18.79 -27.32
C MET A 1 -4.42 -19.15 -27.54
N SER A 2 -3.70 -18.33 -28.29
CA SER A 2 -2.27 -18.51 -28.54
C SER A 2 -1.47 -18.25 -27.24
N GLY A 3 -0.27 -18.85 -27.13
CA GLY A 3 0.66 -18.61 -26.01
C GLY A 3 0.84 -17.13 -25.62
N PRO A 4 1.08 -16.20 -26.57
CA PRO A 4 1.24 -14.78 -26.26
C PRO A 4 -0.04 -14.09 -25.74
N GLU A 5 -1.23 -14.55 -26.13
CA GLU A 5 -2.50 -14.02 -25.61
C GLU A 5 -2.73 -14.43 -24.14
N ARG A 6 -2.39 -15.67 -23.79
CA ARG A 6 -2.44 -16.15 -22.39
C ARG A 6 -1.47 -15.36 -21.52
N ALA A 7 -0.24 -15.16 -21.98
CA ALA A 7 0.77 -14.37 -21.28
C ALA A 7 0.32 -12.91 -21.08
N ARG A 8 -0.26 -12.28 -22.10
CA ARG A 8 -0.79 -10.92 -21.99
C ARG A 8 -1.91 -10.81 -20.95
N ARG A 9 -2.87 -11.75 -20.97
CA ARG A 9 -3.95 -11.77 -19.96
C ARG A 9 -3.39 -11.94 -18.56
N ALA A 10 -2.40 -12.82 -18.37
CA ALA A 10 -1.75 -13.00 -17.08
C ALA A 10 -1.10 -11.70 -16.58
N VAL A 11 -0.36 -10.99 -17.43
CA VAL A 11 0.24 -9.68 -17.08
C VAL A 11 -0.80 -8.66 -16.63
N LEU A 12 -1.93 -8.56 -17.34
CA LEU A 12 -3.00 -7.63 -16.99
C LEU A 12 -3.70 -8.02 -15.67
N ILE A 13 -3.94 -9.32 -15.45
CA ILE A 13 -4.54 -9.82 -14.21
C ILE A 13 -3.63 -9.52 -13.02
N VAL A 14 -2.32 -9.77 -13.16
CA VAL A 14 -1.34 -9.50 -12.11
C VAL A 14 -1.26 -8.00 -11.81
N ALA A 15 -1.20 -7.15 -12.85
CA ALA A 15 -1.18 -5.70 -12.67
C ALA A 15 -2.44 -5.17 -11.97
N ALA A 16 -3.61 -5.71 -12.33
CA ALA A 16 -4.88 -5.38 -11.68
C ALA A 16 -4.90 -5.84 -10.22
N ALA A 17 -4.42 -7.06 -9.93
CA ALA A 17 -4.35 -7.59 -8.58
C ALA A 17 -3.42 -6.75 -7.67
N ILE A 18 -2.23 -6.39 -8.16
CA ILE A 18 -1.30 -5.51 -7.44
C ILE A 18 -1.97 -4.15 -7.14
N SER A 19 -2.65 -3.58 -8.13
CA SER A 19 -3.37 -2.31 -7.95
C SER A 19 -4.48 -2.42 -6.90
N ALA A 20 -5.26 -3.52 -6.92
CA ALA A 20 -6.31 -3.76 -5.95
C ALA A 20 -5.76 -3.91 -4.52
N LEU A 21 -4.67 -4.68 -4.35
CA LEU A 21 -4.01 -4.83 -3.05
C LEU A 21 -3.49 -3.49 -2.51
N ALA A 22 -2.88 -2.65 -3.36
CA ALA A 22 -2.41 -1.33 -2.98
C ALA A 22 -3.55 -0.41 -2.50
N VAL A 23 -4.70 -0.46 -3.17
CA VAL A 23 -5.90 0.29 -2.77
C VAL A 23 -6.47 -0.21 -1.44
N ILE A 24 -6.57 -1.53 -1.24
CA ILE A 24 -7.06 -2.11 0.02
C ILE A 24 -6.18 -1.66 1.19
N LEU A 25 -4.85 -1.70 1.04
CA LEU A 25 -3.91 -1.24 2.06
C LEU A 25 -4.09 0.25 2.38
N PHE A 26 -4.29 1.09 1.35
CA PHE A 26 -4.55 2.51 1.53
C PHE A 26 -5.86 2.80 2.27
N LEU A 27 -6.92 2.07 1.93
CA LEU A 27 -8.21 2.17 2.63
C LEU A 27 -8.09 1.76 4.10
N GLY A 28 -7.27 0.75 4.42
CA GLY A 28 -6.96 0.38 5.80
C GLY A 28 -6.30 1.53 6.59
N ALA A 29 -5.29 2.18 5.99
CA ALA A 29 -4.65 3.36 6.60
C ALA A 29 -5.63 4.52 6.80
N LEU A 30 -6.52 4.75 5.82
CA LEU A 30 -7.55 5.79 5.92
C LEU A 30 -8.57 5.48 7.03
N ARG A 31 -9.00 4.23 7.15
CA ARG A 31 -9.91 3.81 8.23
C ARG A 31 -9.28 4.07 9.60
N ASN A 32 -8.03 3.69 9.80
CA ASN A 32 -7.32 3.90 11.06
C ASN A 32 -7.27 5.40 11.43
N ASP A 33 -7.00 6.27 10.46
CA ASP A 33 -6.95 7.72 10.70
C ASP A 33 -8.34 8.31 11.03
N LEU A 34 -9.38 7.84 10.35
CA LEU A 34 -10.77 8.23 10.64
C LEU A 34 -11.19 7.80 12.05
N THR A 35 -10.85 6.58 12.48
CA THR A 35 -11.15 6.09 13.83
C THR A 35 -10.52 6.98 14.90
N ILE A 36 -9.24 7.32 14.77
CA ILE A 36 -8.53 8.21 15.69
C ILE A 36 -9.21 9.59 15.73
N ARG A 37 -9.60 10.13 14.57
CA ARG A 37 -10.23 11.44 14.46
C ARG A 37 -11.65 11.49 15.03
N SER A 38 -12.40 10.39 14.94
CA SER A 38 -13.77 10.32 15.45
C SER A 38 -13.86 10.23 16.98
N ASP A 39 -12.81 9.73 17.63
CA ASP A 39 -12.80 9.53 19.08
C ASP A 39 -11.43 9.84 19.71
N THR A 40 -10.95 11.06 19.48
CA THR A 40 -9.60 11.47 19.88
C THR A 40 -9.48 11.70 21.39
N GLY A 41 -8.55 10.99 22.02
CA GLY A 41 -7.94 11.34 23.30
C GLY A 41 -6.54 11.92 23.09
N THR A 42 -6.12 12.86 23.93
CA THR A 42 -4.77 13.44 23.89
C THR A 42 -4.02 13.10 25.17
N ALA A 43 -2.76 12.69 25.04
CA ALA A 43 -1.89 12.43 26.18
C ALA A 43 -0.45 12.86 25.87
N VAL A 44 0.35 13.02 26.93
CA VAL A 44 1.80 13.14 26.81
C VAL A 44 2.39 11.76 26.94
N ALA A 45 3.10 11.33 25.90
CA ALA A 45 3.80 10.05 25.88
C ALA A 45 5.30 10.24 26.06
N GLU A 46 5.94 9.29 26.74
CA GLU A 46 7.38 9.18 26.85
C GLU A 46 7.90 8.13 25.86
N VAL A 47 8.94 8.48 25.09
CA VAL A 47 9.56 7.58 24.11
C VAL A 47 10.51 6.62 24.83
N LEU A 48 10.09 5.36 24.94
CA LEU A 48 10.88 4.29 25.53
C LEU A 48 11.98 3.80 24.57
N SER A 49 11.70 3.80 23.27
CA SER A 49 12.65 3.40 22.23
C SER A 49 12.33 4.09 20.92
N ALA A 50 13.32 4.73 20.30
CA ALA A 50 13.20 5.41 19.02
C ALA A 50 13.85 4.60 17.90
N GLY A 51 13.03 3.83 17.18
CA GLY A 51 13.45 3.11 15.96
C GLY A 51 12.74 3.66 14.73
N SER A 52 13.41 3.57 13.57
CA SER A 52 12.89 4.05 12.27
C SER A 52 11.69 3.26 11.76
N LEU A 53 11.56 1.99 12.16
CA LEU A 53 10.46 1.09 11.78
C LEU A 53 9.40 0.94 12.89
N ARG A 54 9.82 1.08 14.16
CA ARG A 54 8.96 1.01 15.35
C ARG A 54 9.54 1.91 16.42
N SER A 55 8.71 2.75 17.02
CA SER A 55 9.05 3.47 18.25
C SER A 55 8.04 3.10 19.32
N ALA A 56 8.55 2.63 20.46
CA ALA A 56 7.74 2.28 21.62
C ALA A 56 7.58 3.53 22.50
N VAL A 57 6.35 3.76 22.94
CA VAL A 57 6.01 4.86 23.85
C VAL A 57 5.15 4.33 24.99
N SER A 58 5.27 4.94 26.15
CA SER A 58 4.25 4.81 27.20
C SER A 58 3.56 6.15 27.42
N PHE A 59 2.26 6.11 27.64
CA PHE A 59 1.48 7.29 28.03
C PHE A 59 0.46 6.92 29.08
N VAL A 60 0.01 7.93 29.82
CA VAL A 60 -1.02 7.76 30.86
C VAL A 60 -2.30 8.41 30.37
N THR A 61 -3.38 7.62 30.34
CA THR A 61 -4.73 8.07 30.01
C THR A 61 -5.31 8.89 31.18
N PRO A 62 -6.28 9.80 30.99
CA PRO A 62 -6.82 10.65 32.07
C PRO A 62 -7.42 9.91 33.27
N ASP A 63 -7.75 8.63 33.11
CA ASP A 63 -8.18 7.70 34.15
C ASP A 63 -7.01 7.16 35.00
N GLY A 64 -5.77 7.54 34.71
CA GLY A 64 -4.56 7.15 35.42
C GLY A 64 -3.96 5.83 34.94
N VAL A 65 -4.46 5.24 33.85
CA VAL A 65 -3.97 3.96 33.32
C VAL A 65 -2.79 4.20 32.37
N THR A 66 -1.69 3.48 32.59
CA THR A 66 -0.52 3.48 31.70
C THR A 66 -0.73 2.50 30.54
N HIS A 67 -0.62 3.00 29.31
CA HIS A 67 -0.67 2.20 28.09
C HIS A 67 0.70 2.13 27.40
N ASN A 68 1.01 0.97 26.85
CA ASN A 68 2.20 0.71 26.02
C ASN A 68 1.76 -0.02 24.75
N PRO A 69 1.45 0.73 23.67
CA PRO A 69 0.87 0.16 22.45
C PRO A 69 1.78 -0.92 21.86
N GLU A 70 1.23 -2.12 21.65
CA GLU A 70 2.01 -3.27 21.18
C GLU A 70 2.53 -3.05 19.75
N LEU A 71 1.84 -2.23 18.95
CA LEU A 71 2.23 -1.87 17.58
C LEU A 71 3.18 -0.66 17.51
N GLY A 72 3.40 0.04 18.63
CA GLY A 72 4.13 1.30 18.68
C GLY A 72 3.35 2.48 18.08
N VAL A 73 3.99 3.63 17.95
CA VAL A 73 3.35 4.85 17.41
C VAL A 73 3.31 4.80 15.88
N LEU A 74 2.16 5.17 15.30
CA LEU A 74 2.04 5.38 13.86
C LEU A 74 2.84 6.62 13.41
N TYR A 75 3.61 6.45 12.33
CA TYR A 75 4.46 7.47 11.69
C TYR A 75 5.62 8.00 12.57
N PRO A 76 6.48 7.12 13.13
CA PRO A 76 7.53 7.50 14.06
C PRO A 76 8.72 8.12 13.32
N THR A 77 8.71 9.43 13.12
CA THR A 77 9.85 10.14 12.50
C THR A 77 10.27 11.31 13.38
N GLY A 78 11.59 11.45 13.58
CA GLY A 78 12.18 12.53 14.38
C GLY A 78 12.01 12.37 15.90
N LEU A 79 11.95 11.13 16.39
CA LEU A 79 11.84 10.84 17.83
C LEU A 79 13.22 10.54 18.43
N THR A 80 13.46 11.04 19.64
CA THR A 80 14.63 10.70 20.45
C THR A 80 14.18 9.93 21.69
N THR A 81 14.91 8.89 22.09
CA THR A 81 14.61 8.15 23.33
C THR A 81 14.63 9.10 24.54
N GLY A 82 13.66 8.96 25.44
CA GLY A 82 13.47 9.83 26.61
C GLY A 82 12.75 11.15 26.31
N GLN A 83 12.36 11.40 25.07
CA GLN A 83 11.60 12.60 24.68
C GLN A 83 10.13 12.48 25.11
N ARG A 84 9.55 13.59 25.57
CA ARG A 84 8.10 13.72 25.81
C ARG A 84 7.43 14.29 24.57
N ILE A 85 6.46 13.58 24.03
CA ILE A 85 5.73 13.96 22.82
C ILE A 85 4.22 14.01 23.06
N ALA A 86 3.54 14.93 22.39
CA ALA A 86 2.08 14.92 22.34
C ALA A 86 1.61 13.83 21.38
N VAL A 87 0.71 12.97 21.87
CA VAL A 87 0.10 11.91 21.07
C VAL A 87 -1.41 12.02 21.08
N GLU A 88 -2.01 11.65 19.95
CA GLU A 88 -3.43 11.43 19.79
C GLU A 88 -3.69 9.93 19.73
N TYR A 89 -4.64 9.45 20.51
CA TYR A 89 -5.07 8.04 20.50
C TYR A 89 -6.58 7.94 20.34
N ALA A 90 -7.07 6.81 19.85
CA ALA A 90 -8.51 6.53 19.86
C ALA A 90 -8.92 6.06 21.26
N ARG A 91 -9.89 6.71 21.91
CA ARG A 91 -10.35 6.27 23.26
C ARG A 91 -11.01 4.89 23.22
N SER A 92 -11.66 4.55 22.11
CA SER A 92 -12.21 3.23 21.84
C SER A 92 -11.16 2.13 21.63
N ASP A 93 -9.92 2.49 21.24
CA ASP A 93 -8.82 1.56 20.97
C ASP A 93 -7.47 2.24 21.28
N PRO A 94 -6.98 2.16 22.53
CA PRO A 94 -5.78 2.87 22.99
C PRO A 94 -4.48 2.43 22.31
N ASP A 95 -4.49 1.31 21.57
CA ASP A 95 -3.32 0.84 20.81
C ASP A 95 -3.15 1.61 19.48
N LEU A 96 -4.19 2.31 19.01
CA LEU A 96 -4.15 3.19 17.85
C LEU A 96 -3.67 4.59 18.25
N VAL A 97 -2.35 4.77 18.24
CA VAL A 97 -1.69 6.01 18.62
C VAL A 97 -0.96 6.65 17.44
N ARG A 98 -1.14 7.96 17.25
CA ARG A 98 -0.40 8.77 16.26
C ARG A 98 0.21 10.01 16.89
N VAL A 99 1.28 10.50 16.27
CA VAL A 99 1.82 11.83 16.61
C VAL A 99 0.84 12.91 16.14
N THR A 100 0.56 13.88 17.01
CA THR A 100 -0.32 15.02 16.72
C THR A 100 0.04 15.70 15.39
N GLY A 101 -0.98 15.99 14.58
CA GLY A 101 -0.82 16.71 13.30
C GLY A 101 -0.29 15.87 12.13
N ARG A 102 -0.12 14.55 12.28
CA ARG A 102 0.19 13.63 11.16
C ARG A 102 -1.05 12.84 10.74
N ASP A 103 -1.21 12.65 9.44
CA ASP A 103 -2.40 12.08 8.80
C ASP A 103 -1.99 10.99 7.79
N ALA A 104 -2.90 10.06 7.49
CA ALA A 104 -2.78 9.00 6.50
C ALA A 104 -2.47 9.48 5.07
N ARG A 105 -2.45 10.80 4.81
CA ARG A 105 -1.88 11.39 3.59
C ARG A 105 -0.47 10.91 3.28
N VAL A 106 0.29 10.49 4.29
CA VAL A 106 1.63 9.87 4.12
C VAL A 106 1.56 8.59 3.28
N ALA A 107 0.45 7.86 3.30
CA ALA A 107 0.26 6.63 2.50
C ALA A 107 -0.09 6.89 1.03
N LEU A 108 -0.48 8.12 0.65
CA LEU A 108 -0.90 8.43 -0.72
C LEU A 108 0.24 8.27 -1.74
N ILE A 109 1.43 8.77 -1.40
CA ILE A 109 2.61 8.72 -2.29
C ILE A 109 3.10 7.26 -2.47
N PRO A 110 3.28 6.44 -1.42
CA PRO A 110 3.61 5.03 -1.56
C PRO A 110 2.58 4.26 -2.40
N THR A 111 1.28 4.39 -2.10
CA THR A 111 0.24 3.66 -2.83
C THR A 111 0.18 4.08 -4.30
N GLY A 112 0.20 5.39 -4.58
CA GLY A 112 0.17 5.92 -5.94
C GLY A 112 1.38 5.48 -6.77
N SER A 113 2.58 5.52 -6.18
CA SER A 113 3.81 5.15 -6.89
C SER A 113 3.83 3.67 -7.31
N VAL A 114 3.38 2.75 -6.45
CA VAL A 114 3.28 1.31 -6.78
C VAL A 114 2.34 1.08 -7.97
N ILE A 115 1.17 1.74 -7.98
CA ILE A 115 0.21 1.62 -9.08
C ILE A 115 0.84 2.15 -10.39
N VAL A 116 1.42 3.35 -10.35
CA VAL A 116 2.04 3.98 -11.54
C VAL A 116 3.15 3.10 -12.11
N VAL A 117 4.09 2.63 -11.28
CA VAL A 117 5.19 1.76 -11.71
C VAL A 117 4.67 0.44 -12.28
N THR A 118 3.66 -0.16 -11.64
CA THR A 118 3.04 -1.39 -12.11
C THR A 118 2.50 -1.24 -13.54
N TRP A 119 1.77 -0.15 -13.82
CA TRP A 119 1.20 0.10 -15.14
C TRP A 119 2.24 0.55 -16.17
N LEU A 120 3.29 1.26 -15.74
CA LEU A 120 4.44 1.62 -16.59
C LEU A 120 5.17 0.38 -17.12
N ILE A 121 5.16 -0.73 -16.37
CA ILE A 121 5.78 -2.00 -16.81
C ILE A 121 4.75 -2.87 -17.55
N ALA A 122 3.54 -3.02 -17.02
CA ALA A 122 2.52 -3.91 -17.59
C ALA A 122 2.08 -3.49 -19.00
N THR A 123 1.99 -2.19 -19.25
CA THR A 123 1.56 -1.64 -20.55
C THR A 123 2.52 -1.98 -21.69
N PRO A 124 3.83 -1.65 -21.63
CA PRO A 124 4.77 -1.98 -22.70
C PRO A 124 4.92 -3.49 -22.88
N VAL A 125 4.94 -4.27 -21.80
CA VAL A 125 4.99 -5.75 -21.88
C VAL A 125 3.76 -6.29 -22.60
N SER A 126 2.56 -5.80 -22.26
CA SER A 126 1.31 -6.18 -22.93
C SER A 126 1.32 -5.83 -24.42
N ILE A 127 1.80 -4.64 -24.79
CA ILE A 127 1.92 -4.21 -26.20
C ILE A 127 2.90 -5.12 -26.96
N TRP A 128 4.05 -5.44 -26.38
CA TRP A 128 5.04 -6.31 -26.99
C TRP A 128 4.50 -7.73 -27.22
N LEU A 129 3.79 -8.30 -26.24
CA LEU A 129 3.15 -9.62 -26.36
C LEU A 129 2.06 -9.63 -27.44
N ARG A 130 1.29 -8.54 -27.60
CA ARG A 130 0.32 -8.41 -28.71
C ARG A 130 1.01 -8.47 -30.07
N ARG A 131 2.13 -7.76 -30.24
CA ARG A 131 2.87 -7.72 -31.52
C ARG A 131 3.37 -9.11 -31.91
N LYS A 132 3.85 -9.90 -30.96
CA LYS A 132 4.26 -11.29 -31.20
C LYS A 132 3.09 -12.22 -31.57
N GLY A 133 1.94 -12.06 -30.94
CA GLY A 133 0.74 -12.84 -31.27
C GLY A 133 0.19 -12.56 -32.67
N GLY A 134 0.20 -11.29 -33.11
CA GLY A 134 -0.28 -10.90 -34.44
C GLY A 134 0.61 -11.40 -35.57
N ALA A 135 1.94 -11.36 -35.40
CA ALA A 135 2.89 -11.86 -36.40
C ALA A 135 2.78 -13.39 -36.62
N ALA A 136 2.58 -14.15 -35.53
CA ALA A 136 2.39 -15.60 -35.62
C ALA A 136 1.06 -15.99 -36.30
N ALA A 137 -0.01 -15.20 -36.09
CA ALA A 137 -1.30 -15.44 -36.72
C ALA A 137 -1.28 -15.17 -38.23
N ALA A 138 -0.59 -14.11 -38.67
CA ALA A 138 -0.46 -13.75 -40.09
C ALA A 138 0.34 -14.79 -40.89
N ALA A 139 1.45 -15.30 -40.33
CA ALA A 139 2.24 -16.36 -40.97
C ALA A 139 1.44 -17.67 -41.14
N THR A 140 0.54 -17.98 -40.20
CA THR A 140 -0.29 -19.18 -40.25
C THR A 140 -1.39 -19.09 -41.32
N SER A 141 -1.95 -17.90 -41.58
CA SER A 141 -2.93 -17.72 -42.66
C SER A 141 -2.30 -17.80 -44.05
N GLU A 142 -1.08 -17.25 -44.20
CA GLU A 142 -0.35 -17.25 -45.48
C GLU A 142 0.04 -18.67 -45.93
N GLU A 143 0.49 -19.51 -45.00
CA GLU A 143 0.77 -20.95 -45.23
C GLU A 143 -0.50 -21.71 -45.62
N LYS A 144 -1.62 -21.45 -44.94
CA LYS A 144 -2.89 -22.13 -45.19
C LYS A 144 -3.48 -21.76 -46.56
N ASP A 145 -3.43 -20.50 -46.95
CA ASP A 145 -3.90 -20.04 -48.27
C ASP A 145 -3.05 -20.64 -49.41
N ARG A 146 -1.73 -20.77 -49.19
CA ARG A 146 -0.82 -21.39 -50.14
C ARG A 146 -1.09 -22.89 -50.34
N GLN A 147 -1.46 -23.60 -49.27
CA GLN A 147 -1.85 -25.02 -49.31
C GLN A 147 -3.21 -25.26 -50.00
N LEU A 148 -4.11 -24.28 -49.96
CA LEU A 148 -5.42 -24.36 -50.63
C LEU A 148 -5.37 -24.06 -52.14
N GLN A 149 -4.25 -23.51 -52.63
CA GLN A 149 -4.05 -23.15 -54.04
C GLN A 149 -3.29 -24.22 -54.86
N VAL A 150 -2.93 -25.36 -54.25
CA VAL A 150 -2.24 -26.50 -54.91
C VAL A 150 -3.20 -27.68 -55.01
#